data_AF-A0A2T2UB35-F1
#
_entry.id   AF-A0A2T2UB35-F1
#
_cell.length_a   1.000
_cell.length_b   1.000
_cell.length_c   1.000
_cell.angle_alpha   90.00
_cell.angle_beta   90.00
_cell.angle_gamma   90.00
#
_symmetry.space_group_name_H-M   'P 1'
#
loop_
_entity.id
_entity.type
_entity.pdbx_description
1 polymer ?
#
loop_
_entity_poly.entity_id
_entity_poly.type
_entity_poly.pdbx_seq_one_letter_code
_entity_poly.pdbx_strand_id
1 'polypeptide(L)'
;MGEALNRDFRGGDYATNVLSFPFEAIVPEAADDLEAAYCGDLAVCAPVVAAEAHEQGKTLDAHWAHMVVHGVLHLVGFDHQHDAEAEHMEATERRIVAELGFADPYAGEAAPVSEVSNGAASG
;
A
#
# COMPACT_ATOMS: atom_id res chain seq x y z
N MET A 1 1.36 -9.87 -17.64
CA MET A 1 0.66 -10.60 -16.56
C MET A 1 -0.01 -9.62 -15.60
N GLY A 2 0.68 -8.58 -15.11
CA GLY A 2 0.07 -7.50 -14.31
C GLY A 2 -1.07 -6.73 -14.99
N GLU A 3 -0.91 -6.34 -16.27
CA GLU A 3 -1.99 -5.69 -17.04
C GLU A 3 -3.22 -6.59 -17.20
N ALA A 4 -3.02 -7.90 -17.34
CA ALA A 4 -4.14 -8.84 -17.45
C ALA A 4 -4.90 -8.95 -16.12
N LEU A 5 -4.20 -9.03 -14.99
CA LEU A 5 -4.82 -9.05 -13.66
C LEU A 5 -5.51 -7.71 -13.30
N ASN A 6 -4.88 -6.56 -13.60
CA ASN A 6 -5.50 -5.26 -13.32
C ASN A 6 -6.76 -5.04 -14.14
N ARG A 7 -6.74 -5.44 -15.43
CA ARG A 7 -7.90 -5.38 -16.31
C ARG A 7 -8.99 -6.35 -15.84
N ASP A 8 -8.63 -7.59 -15.51
CA ASP A 8 -9.60 -8.64 -15.21
C ASP A 8 -10.22 -8.50 -13.81
N PHE A 9 -9.58 -7.80 -12.86
CA PHE A 9 -10.09 -7.63 -11.48
C PHE A 9 -10.43 -6.19 -11.05
N ARG A 10 -9.79 -5.15 -11.61
CA ARG A 10 -10.06 -3.74 -11.26
C ARG A 10 -10.47 -2.88 -12.47
N GLY A 11 -10.57 -3.45 -13.67
CA GLY A 11 -10.97 -2.74 -14.89
C GLY A 11 -9.94 -1.71 -15.38
N GLY A 12 -8.71 -1.73 -14.87
CA GLY A 12 -7.64 -0.80 -15.25
C GLY A 12 -6.70 -1.39 -16.31
N ASP A 13 -6.38 -0.63 -17.34
CA ASP A 13 -5.51 -1.07 -18.47
C ASP A 13 -4.03 -0.69 -18.28
N TYR A 14 -3.58 -0.61 -17.03
CA TYR A 14 -2.19 -0.31 -16.66
C TYR A 14 -1.59 -1.40 -15.77
N ALA A 15 -0.29 -1.62 -15.85
CA ALA A 15 0.39 -2.53 -14.94
C ALA A 15 0.47 -1.87 -13.56
N THR A 16 -0.29 -2.36 -12.59
CA THR A 16 -0.09 -1.99 -11.18
C THR A 16 0.96 -2.92 -10.56
N ASN A 17 1.75 -2.38 -9.63
CA ASN A 17 2.83 -3.07 -8.95
C ASN A 17 2.31 -4.12 -7.97
N VAL A 18 1.24 -3.81 -7.24
CA VAL A 18 0.63 -4.68 -6.23
C VAL A 18 -0.90 -4.58 -6.24
N LEU A 19 -1.58 -5.73 -6.14
CA LEU A 19 -3.02 -5.84 -5.94
C LEU A 19 -3.29 -6.63 -4.66
N SER A 20 -4.05 -6.04 -3.76
CA SER A 20 -4.56 -6.68 -2.55
C SER A 20 -6.02 -7.09 -2.73
N PHE A 21 -6.32 -8.35 -2.42
CA PHE A 21 -7.65 -8.94 -2.44
C PHE A 21 -8.03 -9.34 -1.01
N PRO A 22 -8.61 -8.41 -0.23
CA PRO A 22 -9.00 -8.71 1.14
C PRO A 22 -10.02 -9.84 1.16
N PHE A 23 -9.86 -10.78 2.07
CA PHE A 23 -10.88 -11.80 2.30
C PHE A 23 -11.92 -11.24 3.26
N GLU A 24 -13.09 -10.90 2.74
CA GLU A 24 -14.26 -10.60 3.57
C GLU A 24 -14.82 -11.91 4.14
N ALA A 25 -14.17 -12.44 5.18
CA ALA A 25 -14.84 -13.37 6.07
C ALA A 25 -15.94 -12.58 6.78
N ILE A 26 -17.20 -13.02 6.69
CA ILE A 26 -18.21 -12.64 7.68
C ILE A 26 -17.78 -13.32 8.98
N VAL A 27 -16.86 -12.71 9.71
CA VAL A 27 -16.50 -13.15 11.06
C VAL A 27 -17.59 -12.60 11.97
N PRO A 28 -18.41 -13.43 12.63
CA PRO A 28 -19.31 -12.95 13.66
C PRO A 28 -18.48 -12.22 14.71
N GLU A 29 -18.91 -11.04 15.17
CA GLU A 29 -18.15 -10.17 16.09
C GLU A 29 -17.74 -10.81 17.44
N ALA A 30 -18.10 -12.08 17.65
CA ALA A 30 -17.87 -12.85 18.87
C ALA A 30 -16.87 -14.02 18.71
N ALA A 31 -16.13 -14.11 17.61
CA ALA A 31 -15.06 -15.12 17.49
C ALA A 31 -13.79 -14.62 18.19
N ASP A 32 -13.71 -14.81 19.50
CA ASP A 32 -12.51 -14.57 20.33
C ASP A 32 -11.31 -15.47 19.94
N ASP A 33 -11.53 -16.46 19.07
CA ASP A 33 -10.50 -17.35 18.54
C ASP A 33 -10.01 -16.82 17.18
N LEU A 34 -9.15 -15.81 17.22
CA LEU A 34 -8.35 -15.37 16.07
C LEU A 34 -7.23 -16.40 15.77
N GLU A 35 -7.58 -17.67 15.60
CA GLU A 35 -6.70 -18.68 15.02
C GLU A 35 -6.52 -18.33 13.53
N ALA A 36 -5.48 -17.54 13.25
CA ALA A 36 -5.02 -17.19 11.89
C ALA A 36 -6.16 -16.85 10.92
N ALA A 37 -6.85 -15.73 11.18
CA ALA A 37 -7.79 -15.19 10.22
C ALA A 37 -7.08 -14.96 8.89
N TYR A 38 -7.54 -15.63 7.84
CA TYR A 38 -7.04 -15.44 6.49
C TYR A 38 -7.36 -14.01 6.04
N CYS A 39 -6.33 -13.16 5.90
CA CYS A 39 -6.51 -11.75 5.55
C CYS A 39 -6.81 -11.53 4.05
N GLY A 40 -6.46 -12.49 3.20
CA GLY A 40 -6.68 -12.42 1.74
C GLY A 40 -5.45 -12.73 0.91
N ASP A 41 -5.53 -12.38 -0.38
CA ASP A 41 -4.51 -12.67 -1.39
C ASP A 41 -3.76 -11.40 -1.83
N LEU A 42 -2.46 -11.55 -2.09
CA LEU A 42 -1.63 -10.51 -2.68
C LEU A 42 -1.09 -10.96 -4.04
N ALA A 43 -1.38 -10.20 -5.10
CA ALA A 43 -0.80 -10.42 -6.42
C ALA A 43 0.21 -9.31 -6.73
N VAL A 44 1.48 -9.67 -6.93
CA VAL A 44 2.58 -8.73 -7.19
C VAL A 44 3.18 -8.97 -8.57
N CYS A 45 3.37 -7.92 -9.35
CA CYS A 45 3.95 -8.01 -10.69
C CYS A 45 5.48 -7.81 -10.63
N ALA A 46 6.23 -8.91 -10.50
CA ALA A 46 7.69 -8.87 -10.33
C ALA A 46 8.47 -8.00 -11.36
N PRO A 47 8.15 -8.02 -12.67
CA PRO A 47 8.84 -7.16 -13.63
C PRO A 47 8.60 -5.66 -13.41
N VAL A 48 7.40 -5.28 -12.94
CA VAL A 48 7.05 -3.87 -12.65
C VAL A 48 7.79 -3.41 -11.40
N VAL A 49 7.77 -4.22 -10.33
CA VAL A 49 8.53 -3.94 -9.10
C VAL A 49 10.03 -3.76 -9.41
N ALA A 50 10.59 -4.60 -10.29
CA ALA A 50 12.00 -4.47 -10.68
C ALA A 50 12.28 -3.17 -11.47
N ALA A 51 11.38 -2.79 -12.37
CA ALA A 51 11.49 -1.54 -13.13
C ALA A 51 11.39 -0.30 -12.22
N GLU A 52 10.39 -0.27 -11.34
CA GLU A 52 10.19 0.83 -10.38
C GLU A 52 11.37 0.97 -9.41
N ALA A 53 11.89 -0.14 -8.88
CA ALA A 53 13.06 -0.11 -8.02
C ALA A 53 14.26 0.55 -8.72
N HIS A 54 14.49 0.22 -9.99
CA HIS A 54 15.54 0.81 -10.79
C HIS A 54 15.29 2.31 -11.07
N GLU A 55 14.08 2.69 -11.45
CA GLU A 55 13.70 4.08 -11.74
C GLU A 55 13.79 4.99 -10.50
N GLN A 56 13.44 4.46 -9.33
CA GLN A 56 13.49 5.18 -8.05
C GLN A 56 14.85 5.10 -7.35
N GLY A 57 15.83 4.39 -7.94
CA GLY A 57 17.15 4.20 -7.34
C GLY A 57 17.13 3.40 -6.02
N LYS A 58 16.10 2.59 -5.81
CA LYS A 58 15.94 1.73 -4.63
C LYS A 58 16.60 0.37 -4.89
N THR A 59 17.03 -0.30 -3.82
CA THR A 59 17.41 -1.72 -3.95
C THR A 59 16.16 -2.55 -4.24
N LEU A 60 16.32 -3.61 -5.04
CA LEU A 60 15.20 -4.49 -5.40
C LEU A 60 14.52 -5.06 -4.14
N ASP A 61 15.31 -5.51 -3.17
CA ASP A 61 14.81 -6.09 -1.91
C ASP A 61 14.04 -5.07 -1.07
N ALA A 62 14.51 -3.81 -1.00
CA ALA A 62 13.80 -2.75 -0.28
C ALA A 62 12.46 -2.43 -0.94
N HIS A 63 12.41 -2.40 -2.28
CA HIS A 63 11.16 -2.13 -2.98
C HIS A 63 10.17 -3.30 -2.84
N TRP A 64 10.65 -4.55 -2.87
CA TRP A 64 9.82 -5.72 -2.56
C TRP A 64 9.25 -5.68 -1.14
N ALA A 65 10.08 -5.36 -0.16
CA ALA A 65 9.64 -5.25 1.23
C ALA A 65 8.53 -4.20 1.36
N HIS A 66 8.72 -3.03 0.74
CA HIS A 66 7.71 -1.98 0.71
C HIS A 66 6.39 -2.44 0.07
N MET A 67 6.43 -3.07 -1.13
CA MET A 67 5.22 -3.54 -1.83
C MET A 67 4.45 -4.62 -1.04
N VAL A 68 5.17 -5.52 -0.35
CA VAL A 68 4.52 -6.55 0.49
C VAL A 68 3.90 -5.92 1.73
N VAL A 69 4.61 -5.01 2.41
CA VAL A 69 4.09 -4.34 3.61
C VAL A 69 2.85 -3.50 3.26
N HIS A 70 2.94 -2.67 2.23
CA HIS A 70 1.83 -1.87 1.72
C HIS A 70 0.63 -2.76 1.36
N GLY A 71 0.89 -3.83 0.60
CA GLY A 71 -0.11 -4.81 0.21
C GLY A 71 -0.83 -5.47 1.38
N VAL A 72 -0.08 -5.89 2.40
CA VAL A 72 -0.63 -6.51 3.61
C VAL A 72 -1.42 -5.52 4.46
N LEU A 73 -0.98 -4.26 4.57
CA LEU A 73 -1.73 -3.23 5.27
C LEU A 73 -3.12 -3.01 4.65
N HIS A 74 -3.20 -3.02 3.32
CA HIS A 74 -4.50 -3.03 2.64
C HIS A 74 -5.34 -4.28 2.95
N LEU A 75 -4.74 -5.46 3.10
CA LEU A 75 -5.48 -6.68 3.46
C LEU A 75 -6.05 -6.63 4.88
N VAL A 76 -5.41 -5.90 5.80
CA VAL A 76 -5.88 -5.75 7.20
C VAL A 76 -6.71 -4.48 7.43
N GLY A 77 -7.11 -3.79 6.36
CA GLY A 77 -8.09 -2.70 6.40
C GLY A 77 -7.51 -1.28 6.51
N PHE A 78 -6.20 -1.10 6.28
CA PHE A 78 -5.64 0.24 6.08
C PHE A 78 -5.98 0.75 4.68
N ASP A 79 -6.26 2.03 4.59
CA ASP A 79 -6.47 2.72 3.33
C ASP A 79 -5.75 4.08 3.35
N HIS A 80 -5.61 4.65 2.17
CA HIS A 80 -4.89 5.87 1.87
C HIS A 80 -5.71 6.83 0.99
N GLN A 81 -7.04 6.65 0.94
CA GLN A 81 -7.93 7.52 0.16
C GLN A 81 -8.03 8.94 0.72
N HIS A 82 -7.82 9.12 2.02
CA HIS A 82 -7.83 10.43 2.68
C HIS A 82 -6.47 10.72 3.32
N ASP A 83 -6.06 12.00 3.33
CA ASP A 83 -4.75 12.44 3.83
C ASP A 83 -4.41 11.90 5.23
N ALA A 84 -5.37 11.93 6.17
CA ALA A 84 -5.14 11.45 7.53
C ALA A 84 -4.96 9.93 7.62
N GLU A 85 -5.62 9.16 6.75
CA GLU A 85 -5.48 7.71 6.68
C GLU A 85 -4.17 7.35 5.99
N ALA A 86 -3.81 8.08 4.94
CA ALA A 86 -2.53 7.97 4.25
C ALA A 86 -1.37 8.23 5.22
N GLU A 87 -1.36 9.34 5.96
CA GLU A 87 -0.31 9.64 6.95
C GLU A 87 -0.15 8.51 7.99
N HIS A 88 -1.25 7.92 8.44
CA HIS A 88 -1.21 6.80 9.39
C HIS A 88 -0.61 5.54 8.75
N MET A 89 -1.06 5.20 7.54
CA MET A 89 -0.58 4.05 6.79
C MET A 89 0.91 4.21 6.47
N GLU A 90 1.34 5.35 5.93
CA GLU A 90 2.74 5.67 5.65
C GLU A 90 3.61 5.56 6.89
N ALA A 91 3.17 6.10 8.03
CA ALA A 91 3.91 5.99 9.29
C ALA A 91 4.09 4.54 9.74
N THR A 92 3.06 3.71 9.51
CA THR A 92 3.09 2.27 9.80
C THR A 92 4.04 1.53 8.87
N GLU A 93 4.01 1.84 7.57
CA GLU A 93 4.92 1.29 6.57
C GLU A 93 6.38 1.62 6.90
N ARG A 94 6.69 2.88 7.20
CA ARG A 94 8.06 3.31 7.58
C ARG A 94 8.57 2.52 8.78
N ARG A 95 7.72 2.33 9.80
CA ARG A 95 8.08 1.56 10.99
C ARG A 95 8.40 0.10 10.64
N ILE A 96 7.52 -0.58 9.90
CA ILE A 96 7.69 -2.00 9.58
C ILE A 96 8.90 -2.21 8.66
N VAL A 97 9.05 -1.38 7.61
CA VAL A 97 10.18 -1.48 6.67
C VAL A 97 11.52 -1.24 7.38
N ALA A 98 11.57 -0.30 8.33
CA ALA A 98 12.75 -0.09 9.17
C ALA A 98 13.03 -1.27 10.11
N GLU A 99 12.00 -1.88 10.72
CA GLU A 99 12.13 -3.10 11.53
C GLU A 99 12.67 -4.29 10.70
N LEU A 100 12.35 -4.34 9.41
CA LEU A 100 12.89 -5.32 8.45
C LEU A 100 14.32 -4.99 7.98
N GLY A 101 14.88 -3.84 8.39
CA GLY A 101 16.26 -3.43 8.08
C GLY A 101 16.44 -2.68 6.76
N PHE A 102 15.36 -2.20 6.16
CA PHE A 102 15.39 -1.41 4.92
C PHE A 102 15.28 0.09 5.20
N ALA A 103 15.70 0.90 4.21
CA ALA A 103 15.58 2.36 4.29
C ALA A 103 14.12 2.81 4.15
N ASP A 104 13.83 4.04 4.59
CA ASP A 104 12.52 4.66 4.47
C ASP A 104 12.07 4.70 2.99
N PRO A 105 10.93 4.07 2.64
CA PRO A 105 10.44 4.00 1.27
C PRO A 105 10.04 5.37 0.69
N TYR A 106 9.79 6.37 1.53
CA TYR A 106 9.41 7.74 1.14
C TYR A 106 10.59 8.72 1.16
N ALA A 107 11.80 8.27 1.49
CA ALA A 107 12.98 9.12 1.50
C ALA A 107 13.29 9.65 0.09
N GLY A 108 12.94 10.91 -0.18
CA GLY A 108 13.17 11.59 -1.46
C GLY A 108 11.89 12.07 -2.16
N GLU A 109 10.72 11.62 -1.71
CA GLU A 109 9.43 12.12 -2.12
C GLU A 109 9.06 13.28 -1.19
N ALA A 110 8.99 14.51 -1.69
CA ALA A 110 8.54 15.63 -0.87
C ALA A 110 7.13 15.30 -0.38
N ALA A 111 6.93 15.29 0.94
CA ALA A 111 5.62 15.07 1.55
C ALA A 111 4.56 15.90 0.81
N PRO A 112 3.37 15.34 0.52
CA PRO A 112 2.34 16.06 -0.21
C PRO A 112 2.06 17.37 0.53
N VAL A 113 2.33 18.48 -0.16
CA VAL A 113 1.95 19.81 0.32
C VAL A 113 0.42 19.85 0.31
N SER A 114 -0.19 19.67 1.48
CA SER A 114 -1.60 19.96 1.68
C SER A 114 -1.86 21.39 1.19
N GLU A 115 -2.58 21.55 0.08
CA GLU A 115 -3.07 22.85 -0.35
C GLU A 115 -3.99 23.38 0.75
N VAL A 116 -3.45 24.31 1.54
CA VAL A 116 -4.23 25.19 2.38
C VAL A 116 -5.17 25.95 1.45
N SER A 117 -6.42 25.51 1.38
CA SER A 117 -7.50 26.30 0.79
C SER A 117 -7.72 27.52 1.68
N ASN A 118 -6.98 28.58 1.35
CA ASN A 118 -7.21 29.92 1.83
C ASN A 118 -8.53 30.43 1.25
N GLY A 119 -9.62 30.20 1.97
CA GLY A 119 -10.89 30.88 1.77
C GLY A 119 -10.96 32.15 2.60
N ALA A 120 -10.34 33.22 2.12
CA ALA A 120 -10.59 34.58 2.62
C ALA A 120 -11.92 35.11 2.05
N ALA A 121 -12.80 35.65 2.90
CA ALA A 121 -13.46 36.95 2.77
C ALA A 121 -14.84 37.01 3.47
N SER A 122 -14.91 37.83 4.51
CA SER A 122 -15.87 38.92 4.74
C SER A 122 -17.37 38.69 4.49
N GLY A 123 -18.13 38.80 5.58
CA GLY A 123 -19.57 39.08 5.62
C GLY A 123 -20.01 39.42 7.03
#